data_AF-A0A934GA18-F1
#
_entry.id   AF-A0A934GA18-F1
#
_cell.length_a   1.000
_cell.length_b   1.000
_cell.length_c   1.000
_cell.angle_alpha   90.00
_cell.angle_beta   90.00
_cell.angle_gamma   90.00
#
_symmetry.space_group_name_H-M   'P 1'
#
loop_
_entity.id
_entity.type
_entity.pdbx_description
1 polymer ?
#
loop_
_entity_poly.entity_id
_entity_poly.type
_entity_poly.pdbx_seq_one_letter_code
_entity_poly.pdbx_strand_id
1 'polypeptide(L)'
;MKLRFFTVGLACAALLVGLTHAQQSPNAKAADLAKGKLVYQAACAACHTLGLAGAPKLGDVAAWAARLGAGTGPVYTNAIKGKGAMPPKGGNASLPDADLRAAVDFMLAQARGDSAPPQPGVAAVPAAPIQPVAQTLQASGTAVASAPVAPAPQEAGDPNAFNRLMAAPSGRNRPPSEDGIHDPASPGTALLQAPLRSFQSLPRSNLGNYVNWGAALGSKRIQPRWDVRDPKAQATVMDLNIVREVKGSMHDVVFPHKQHTEWLDCSNCHPAIFTPQKGSNQISMAAIMLGQKCGVCHGKVAFPISECRLCHARQKSAEARIAEAQSAGGGKP
;
A
#
# COMPACT_ATOMS: atom_id res chain seq x y z
N MET A 1 -48.04 -73.23 15.92
CA MET A 1 -48.34 -73.78 14.58
C MET A 1 -49.10 -72.71 13.80
N LYS A 2 -48.69 -72.45 12.54
CA LYS A 2 -49.10 -71.41 11.56
C LYS A 2 -48.18 -70.15 11.54
N LEU A 3 -47.20 -70.05 10.63
CA LEU A 3 -47.23 -69.55 9.22
C LEU A 3 -47.50 -68.01 9.18
N ARG A 4 -46.75 -67.09 8.54
CA ARG A 4 -46.08 -67.02 7.21
C ARG A 4 -45.11 -65.79 7.17
N PHE A 5 -43.88 -65.94 6.64
CA PHE A 5 -43.32 -65.44 5.34
C PHE A 5 -43.14 -63.92 5.13
N PHE A 6 -41.96 -63.52 4.59
CA PHE A 6 -41.67 -62.75 3.35
C PHE A 6 -40.22 -62.16 3.45
N THR A 7 -39.19 -62.80 2.87
CA THR A 7 -38.59 -62.62 1.51
C THR A 7 -37.73 -61.37 1.25
N VAL A 8 -36.44 -61.62 0.90
CA VAL A 8 -35.69 -61.17 -0.32
C VAL A 8 -35.31 -59.68 -0.40
N GLY A 9 -34.14 -59.22 -0.83
CA GLY A 9 -32.99 -59.76 -1.61
C GLY A 9 -31.85 -58.70 -1.60
N LEU A 10 -30.58 -59.10 -1.70
CA LEU A 10 -29.77 -59.27 -2.92
C LEU A 10 -29.18 -57.95 -3.50
N ALA A 11 -27.86 -57.81 -3.26
CA ALA A 11 -26.79 -57.25 -4.10
C ALA A 11 -26.87 -55.85 -4.71
N CYS A 12 -25.83 -55.04 -4.49
CA CYS A 12 -25.05 -54.45 -5.60
C CYS A 12 -23.69 -53.92 -5.12
N ALA A 13 -22.62 -54.32 -5.80
CA ALA A 13 -21.28 -53.79 -5.64
C ALA A 13 -21.16 -52.43 -6.33
N ALA A 14 -20.40 -51.50 -5.74
CA ALA A 14 -19.93 -50.30 -6.44
C ALA A 14 -18.44 -50.07 -6.15
N LEU A 15 -17.63 -50.24 -7.20
CA LEU A 15 -16.26 -49.73 -7.29
C LEU A 15 -16.28 -48.21 -7.11
N LEU A 16 -15.40 -47.67 -6.27
CA LEU A 16 -15.06 -46.26 -6.25
C LEU A 16 -13.56 -46.09 -6.54
N VAL A 17 -13.25 -45.87 -7.81
CA VAL A 17 -12.03 -45.20 -8.27
C VAL A 17 -12.46 -43.79 -8.67
N GLY A 18 -11.92 -42.75 -8.04
CA GLY A 18 -12.26 -41.38 -8.44
C GLY A 18 -11.65 -40.24 -7.60
N LEU A 19 -10.54 -39.71 -8.10
CA LEU A 19 -10.10 -38.29 -8.09
C LEU A 19 -9.75 -37.61 -6.75
N THR A 20 -8.46 -37.63 -6.41
CA THR A 20 -7.82 -36.63 -5.56
C THR A 20 -7.60 -35.32 -6.33
N HIS A 21 -8.51 -34.36 -6.23
CA HIS A 21 -8.14 -32.95 -6.45
C HIS A 21 -7.53 -32.43 -5.16
N ALA A 22 -6.23 -32.11 -5.18
CA ALA A 22 -5.58 -31.37 -4.12
C ALA A 22 -6.20 -29.98 -4.02
N GLN A 23 -7.21 -29.80 -3.16
CA GLN A 23 -7.70 -28.48 -2.80
C GLN A 23 -6.67 -27.81 -1.89
N GLN A 24 -5.85 -26.93 -2.46
CA GLN A 24 -4.99 -26.05 -1.67
C GLN A 24 -5.85 -25.04 -0.91
N SER A 25 -5.70 -25.01 0.42
CA SER A 25 -6.40 -24.07 1.28
C SER A 25 -6.10 -22.61 0.91
N PRO A 26 -7.09 -21.70 1.00
CA PRO A 26 -6.89 -20.28 0.69
C PRO A 26 -5.73 -19.64 1.48
N ASN A 27 -5.47 -20.12 2.70
CA ASN A 27 -4.36 -19.66 3.54
C ASN A 27 -2.98 -20.04 3.00
N ALA A 28 -2.84 -21.20 2.33
CA ALA A 28 -1.57 -21.61 1.74
C ALA A 28 -1.22 -20.72 0.54
N LYS A 29 -2.21 -20.43 -0.32
CA LYS A 29 -2.03 -19.52 -1.46
C LYS A 29 -1.67 -18.10 -1.02
N ALA A 30 -2.28 -17.59 0.05
CA ALA A 30 -1.93 -16.28 0.61
C ALA A 30 -0.50 -16.26 1.19
N ALA A 31 -0.07 -17.34 1.87
CA ALA A 31 1.29 -17.48 2.37
C ALA A 31 2.33 -17.55 1.23
N ASP A 32 2.02 -18.26 0.14
CA ASP A 32 2.87 -18.34 -1.04
C ASP A 32 3.01 -16.98 -1.73
N LEU A 33 1.93 -16.20 -1.84
CA LEU A 33 1.98 -14.83 -2.37
C LEU A 33 2.79 -13.88 -1.45
N ALA A 34 2.67 -14.03 -0.13
CA ALA A 34 3.47 -13.26 0.82
C ALA A 34 4.97 -13.58 0.69
N LYS A 35 5.32 -14.86 0.55
CA LYS A 35 6.69 -15.30 0.27
C LYS A 35 7.17 -14.77 -1.09
N GLY A 36 6.34 -14.90 -2.12
CA GLY A 36 6.61 -14.40 -3.46
C GLY A 36 6.87 -12.90 -3.50
N LYS A 37 6.13 -12.13 -2.70
CA LYS A 37 6.35 -10.68 -2.55
C LYS A 37 7.75 -10.36 -1.99
N LEU A 38 8.23 -11.13 -1.00
CA LEU A 38 9.57 -10.93 -0.44
C LEU A 38 10.66 -11.22 -1.48
N VAL A 39 10.50 -12.30 -2.24
CA VAL A 39 11.42 -12.65 -3.33
C VAL A 39 11.40 -11.58 -4.43
N TYR A 40 10.21 -11.10 -4.79
CA TYR A 40 10.04 -9.99 -5.74
C TYR A 40 10.81 -8.74 -5.29
N GLN A 41 10.63 -8.32 -4.04
CA GLN A 41 11.32 -7.16 -3.48
C GLN A 41 12.85 -7.32 -3.47
N ALA A 42 13.33 -8.54 -3.22
CA ALA A 42 14.75 -8.83 -3.11
C ALA A 42 15.47 -8.91 -4.47
N ALA A 43 14.83 -9.48 -5.50
CA ALA A 43 15.50 -9.85 -6.75
C ALA A 43 14.85 -9.28 -8.02
N CYS A 44 13.53 -9.08 -8.04
CA CYS A 44 12.80 -8.76 -9.28
C CYS A 44 12.48 -7.27 -9.42
N ALA A 45 12.29 -6.59 -8.28
CA ALA A 45 11.76 -5.25 -8.23
C ALA A 45 12.64 -4.18 -8.90
N ALA A 46 13.96 -4.42 -8.97
CA ALA A 46 14.92 -3.51 -9.59
C ALA A 46 14.54 -3.15 -11.03
N CYS A 47 14.07 -4.12 -11.82
CA CYS A 47 13.65 -3.89 -13.20
C CYS A 47 12.13 -3.78 -13.35
N HIS A 48 11.38 -4.63 -12.65
CA HIS A 48 9.93 -4.75 -12.88
C HIS A 48 9.07 -3.70 -12.17
N THR A 49 9.60 -2.91 -11.23
CA THR A 49 8.80 -1.84 -10.60
C THR A 49 8.55 -0.69 -11.57
N LEU A 50 9.59 -0.25 -12.30
CA LEU A 50 9.51 0.88 -13.24
C LEU A 50 9.53 0.45 -14.71
N GLY A 51 9.75 -0.83 -14.99
CA GLY A 51 9.84 -1.38 -16.34
C GLY A 51 11.17 -1.04 -17.02
N LEU A 52 12.26 -1.09 -16.25
CA LEU A 52 13.60 -0.83 -16.78
C LEU A 52 13.95 -1.85 -17.87
N ALA A 53 14.67 -1.39 -18.91
CA ALA A 53 15.06 -2.19 -20.07
C ALA A 53 13.89 -2.94 -20.76
N GLY A 54 12.68 -2.37 -20.71
CA GLY A 54 11.48 -2.97 -21.30
C GLY A 54 10.87 -4.12 -20.48
N ALA A 55 11.27 -4.26 -19.21
CA ALA A 55 10.65 -5.21 -18.30
C ALA A 55 9.14 -4.92 -18.13
N PRO A 56 8.27 -5.95 -18.11
CA PRO A 56 6.85 -5.74 -17.83
C PRO A 56 6.68 -5.18 -16.42
N LYS A 57 6.00 -4.04 -16.31
CA LYS A 57 5.80 -3.33 -15.04
C LYS A 57 4.86 -4.13 -14.13
N LEU A 58 5.15 -4.16 -12.84
CA LEU A 58 4.24 -4.74 -11.85
C LEU A 58 2.88 -4.05 -11.91
N GLY A 59 1.79 -4.83 -11.98
CA GLY A 59 0.43 -4.30 -12.05
C GLY A 59 -0.01 -3.84 -13.45
N ASP A 60 0.84 -3.92 -14.48
CA ASP A 60 0.45 -3.57 -15.85
C ASP A 60 -0.34 -4.71 -16.52
N VAL A 61 -1.66 -4.63 -16.38
CA VAL A 61 -2.60 -5.66 -16.85
C VAL A 61 -2.39 -6.00 -18.32
N ALA A 62 -2.22 -4.99 -19.19
CA ALA A 62 -2.06 -5.18 -20.62
C ALA A 62 -0.73 -5.86 -20.96
N ALA A 63 0.37 -5.42 -20.34
CA ALA A 63 1.68 -6.02 -20.55
C ALA A 63 1.75 -7.47 -20.09
N TRP A 64 1.09 -7.81 -18.97
CA TRP A 64 1.05 -9.18 -18.45
C TRP A 64 0.09 -10.08 -19.23
N ALA A 65 -1.07 -9.59 -19.66
CA ALA A 65 -1.99 -10.34 -20.51
C ALA A 65 -1.33 -10.80 -21.82
N ALA A 66 -0.59 -9.90 -22.49
CA ALA A 66 0.13 -10.22 -23.72
C ALA A 66 1.22 -11.31 -23.54
N ARG A 67 1.72 -11.50 -22.32
CA ARG A 67 2.78 -12.48 -22.01
C ARG A 67 2.25 -13.82 -21.53
N LEU A 68 1.01 -13.85 -21.06
CA LEU A 68 0.40 -15.05 -20.52
C LEU A 68 0.00 -16.03 -21.62
N GLY A 69 -0.29 -15.62 -22.85
CA GLY A 69 -0.52 -16.53 -23.99
C GLY A 69 -1.32 -17.80 -23.61
N ALA A 70 -0.68 -18.98 -23.68
CA ALA A 70 -1.25 -20.29 -23.35
C ALA A 70 -1.23 -20.69 -21.85
N GLY A 71 -0.86 -19.77 -20.94
CA GLY A 71 -0.82 -19.97 -19.50
C GLY A 71 0.47 -19.48 -18.83
N THR A 72 0.63 -19.76 -17.53
CA THR A 72 1.78 -19.29 -16.73
C THR A 72 3.09 -20.05 -16.98
N GLY A 73 3.01 -21.25 -17.57
CA GLY A 73 4.16 -22.13 -17.85
C GLY A 73 5.33 -21.44 -18.56
N PRO A 74 5.10 -20.83 -19.74
CA PRO A 74 6.15 -20.10 -20.47
C PRO A 74 6.76 -18.94 -19.68
N VAL A 75 5.98 -18.27 -18.83
CA VAL A 75 6.47 -17.17 -17.99
C VAL A 75 7.44 -17.70 -16.94
N TYR A 76 7.13 -18.82 -16.30
CA TYR A 76 8.06 -19.46 -15.36
C TYR A 76 9.34 -19.93 -16.06
N THR A 77 9.24 -20.53 -17.24
CA THR A 77 10.42 -20.97 -18.01
C THR A 77 11.32 -19.79 -18.36
N ASN A 78 10.75 -18.67 -18.80
CA ASN A 78 11.52 -17.46 -19.08
C ASN A 78 12.15 -16.88 -17.82
N ALA A 79 11.46 -16.93 -16.67
CA ALA A 79 12.01 -16.45 -15.41
C ALA A 79 13.18 -17.32 -14.91
N ILE A 80 13.09 -18.64 -15.07
CA ILE A 80 14.15 -19.58 -14.67
C ILE A 80 15.37 -19.44 -15.59
N LYS A 81 15.16 -19.46 -16.91
CA LYS A 81 16.24 -19.48 -17.91
C LYS A 81 16.77 -18.09 -18.27
N GLY A 82 16.05 -17.03 -17.95
CA GLY A 82 16.29 -15.69 -18.46
C GLY A 82 15.74 -15.52 -19.88
N LYS A 83 15.52 -14.27 -20.29
CA LYS A 83 15.06 -13.90 -21.64
C LYS A 83 15.45 -12.46 -21.98
N GLY A 84 16.23 -12.29 -23.04
CA GLY A 84 16.72 -10.96 -23.45
C GLY A 84 17.52 -10.31 -22.32
N ALA A 85 17.12 -9.10 -21.92
CA ALA A 85 17.73 -8.37 -20.80
C ALA A 85 17.37 -8.92 -19.41
N MET A 86 16.42 -9.87 -19.29
CA MET A 86 16.08 -10.49 -18.02
C MET A 86 17.07 -11.62 -17.68
N PRO A 87 17.87 -11.50 -16.60
CA PRO A 87 18.83 -12.53 -16.22
C PRO A 87 18.13 -13.80 -15.72
N PRO A 88 18.77 -14.99 -15.85
CA PRO A 88 18.27 -16.23 -15.26
C PRO A 88 17.99 -16.07 -13.76
N LYS A 89 16.83 -16.57 -13.30
CA LYS A 89 16.38 -16.48 -11.91
C LYS A 89 16.40 -15.06 -11.32
N GLY A 90 16.21 -14.03 -12.15
CA GLY A 90 16.27 -12.63 -11.70
C GLY A 90 17.65 -12.21 -11.20
N GLY A 91 18.72 -12.87 -11.67
CA GLY A 91 20.10 -12.57 -11.29
C GLY A 91 20.54 -13.24 -9.98
N ASN A 92 19.68 -14.06 -9.36
CA ASN A 92 20.02 -14.83 -8.17
C ASN A 92 20.09 -16.33 -8.52
N ALA A 93 21.29 -16.82 -8.85
CA ALA A 93 21.50 -18.22 -9.22
C ALA A 93 21.08 -19.21 -8.11
N SER A 94 21.16 -18.79 -6.85
CA SER A 94 20.82 -19.60 -5.68
C SER A 94 19.33 -19.62 -5.35
N LEU A 95 18.49 -18.86 -6.07
CA LEU A 95 17.06 -18.80 -5.81
C LEU A 95 16.39 -20.16 -6.17
N PRO A 96 15.69 -20.82 -5.24
CA PRO A 96 14.93 -22.02 -5.54
C PRO A 96 13.81 -21.74 -6.55
N ASP A 97 13.57 -22.67 -7.48
CA ASP A 97 12.56 -22.49 -8.53
C ASP A 97 11.15 -22.30 -7.98
N ALA A 98 10.83 -22.91 -6.83
CA ALA A 98 9.57 -22.72 -6.13
C ALA A 98 9.37 -21.27 -5.66
N ASP A 99 10.43 -20.66 -5.13
CA ASP A 99 10.41 -19.28 -4.62
C ASP A 99 10.35 -18.27 -5.76
N LEU A 100 11.03 -18.58 -6.88
CA LEU A 100 10.91 -17.83 -8.11
C LEU A 100 9.49 -17.90 -8.69
N ARG A 101 8.86 -19.08 -8.71
CA ARG A 101 7.47 -19.24 -9.15
C ARG A 101 6.52 -18.44 -8.27
N ALA A 102 6.68 -18.52 -6.94
CA ALA A 102 5.91 -17.70 -6.01
C ALA A 102 6.07 -16.19 -6.29
N ALA A 103 7.27 -15.73 -6.63
CA ALA A 103 7.50 -14.33 -7.03
C ALA A 103 6.77 -13.96 -8.33
N VAL A 104 6.82 -14.82 -9.34
CA VAL A 104 6.07 -14.64 -10.60
C VAL A 104 4.56 -14.62 -10.32
N ASP A 105 4.07 -15.52 -9.47
CA ASP A 105 2.65 -15.59 -9.09
C ASP A 105 2.19 -14.35 -8.36
N PHE A 106 3.02 -13.81 -7.47
CA PHE A 106 2.80 -12.50 -6.86
C PHE A 106 2.67 -11.40 -7.93
N MET A 107 3.59 -11.33 -8.89
CA MET A 107 3.54 -10.32 -9.95
C MET A 107 2.28 -10.42 -10.81
N LEU A 108 1.88 -11.65 -11.15
CA LEU A 108 0.66 -11.91 -11.89
C LEU A 108 -0.60 -11.60 -11.08
N ALA A 109 -0.59 -11.85 -9.77
CA ALA A 109 -1.70 -11.49 -8.87
C ALA A 109 -1.87 -9.97 -8.79
N GLN A 110 -0.78 -9.21 -8.71
CA GLN A 110 -0.83 -7.73 -8.78
C GLN A 110 -1.39 -7.24 -10.11
N ALA A 111 -1.09 -7.93 -11.22
CA ALA A 111 -1.62 -7.59 -12.54
C ALA A 111 -3.10 -7.97 -12.74
N ARG A 112 -3.64 -8.87 -11.93
CA ARG A 112 -5.08 -9.25 -11.96
C ARG A 112 -5.93 -8.45 -10.97
N GLY A 113 -5.31 -7.69 -10.06
CA GLY A 113 -6.03 -7.05 -8.97
C GLY A 113 -6.40 -8.01 -7.83
N ASP A 114 -5.96 -9.28 -7.89
CA ASP A 114 -6.25 -10.36 -6.92
C ASP A 114 -5.57 -10.16 -5.55
N SER A 115 -4.98 -8.99 -5.32
CA SER A 115 -4.25 -8.65 -4.12
C SER A 115 -4.55 -7.22 -3.75
N ALA A 116 -5.70 -7.02 -3.10
CA ALA A 116 -5.86 -5.91 -2.19
C ALA A 116 -4.59 -5.85 -1.28
N PRO A 117 -4.03 -4.65 -1.01
CA PRO A 117 -2.96 -4.54 -0.03
C PRO A 117 -3.42 -5.20 1.27
N PRO A 118 -2.56 -5.98 1.96
CA PRO A 118 -2.94 -6.55 3.25
C PRO A 118 -3.39 -5.41 4.16
N GLN A 119 -4.69 -5.38 4.45
CA GLN A 119 -5.25 -4.54 5.49
C GLN A 119 -4.53 -4.95 6.78
N PRO A 120 -4.01 -3.99 7.57
CA PRO A 120 -3.53 -4.27 8.91
C PRO A 120 -4.64 -5.01 9.67
N GLY A 121 -4.31 -6.19 10.19
CA GLY A 121 -5.28 -7.17 10.65
C GLY A 121 -6.28 -6.60 11.66
N VAL A 122 -7.56 -6.68 11.32
CA VAL A 122 -8.62 -6.79 12.33
C VAL A 122 -8.52 -8.21 12.89
N ALA A 123 -7.89 -8.33 14.05
CA ALA A 123 -8.14 -9.48 14.91
C ALA A 123 -9.64 -9.46 15.23
N ALA A 124 -10.34 -10.53 14.86
CA ALA A 124 -11.73 -10.74 15.19
C ALA A 124 -11.88 -10.74 16.72
N VAL A 125 -12.51 -9.70 17.26
CA VAL A 125 -13.03 -9.70 18.62
C VAL A 125 -14.46 -10.25 18.55
N PRO A 126 -14.83 -11.27 19.34
CA PRO A 126 -16.19 -11.81 19.31
C PRO A 126 -17.17 -10.73 19.78
N ALA A 127 -18.14 -10.41 18.93
CA ALA A 127 -19.19 -9.45 19.23
C ALA A 127 -20.11 -9.99 20.34
N ALA A 128 -20.09 -9.35 21.50
CA ALA A 128 -21.19 -9.43 22.46
C ALA A 128 -22.29 -8.42 22.05
N PRO A 129 -23.59 -8.77 22.19
CA PRO A 129 -24.68 -7.97 21.65
C PRO A 129 -24.92 -6.72 22.51
N ILE A 130 -24.79 -5.54 21.92
CA ILE A 130 -25.21 -4.27 22.52
C ILE A 130 -26.59 -3.93 21.96
N GLN A 131 -27.59 -3.89 22.83
CA GLN A 131 -28.96 -3.47 22.53
C GLN A 131 -29.00 -1.97 22.22
N PRO A 132 -29.81 -1.51 21.25
CA PRO A 132 -29.95 -0.08 20.98
C PRO A 132 -30.89 0.59 21.99
N VAL A 133 -30.37 1.56 22.75
CA VAL A 133 -31.19 2.50 23.51
C VAL A 133 -31.77 3.55 22.55
N ALA A 134 -33.06 3.45 22.29
CA ALA A 134 -33.83 4.46 21.59
C ALA A 134 -33.99 5.70 22.49
N GLN A 135 -33.49 6.84 22.05
CA GLN A 135 -33.87 8.15 22.60
C GLN A 135 -34.78 8.85 21.60
N THR A 136 -36.03 9.00 22.07
CA THR A 136 -37.14 9.69 21.44
C THR A 136 -36.84 11.16 21.20
N LEU A 137 -36.85 11.59 19.95
CA LEU A 137 -37.06 12.99 19.58
C LEU A 137 -38.26 13.06 18.64
N GLN A 138 -39.35 13.63 19.15
CA GLN A 138 -40.57 13.93 18.41
C GLN A 138 -40.35 15.20 17.58
N ALA A 139 -40.59 15.12 16.28
CA ALA A 139 -40.86 16.28 15.44
C ALA A 139 -42.09 15.98 14.58
N SER A 140 -43.15 16.74 14.83
CA SER A 140 -44.39 16.77 14.07
C SER A 140 -44.16 17.45 12.72
N GLY A 141 -44.67 16.87 11.62
CA GLY A 141 -44.68 17.55 10.32
C GLY A 141 -44.91 16.62 9.13
N THR A 142 -46.18 16.27 8.91
CA THR A 142 -46.86 15.90 7.64
C THR A 142 -46.04 15.41 6.43
N ALA A 143 -46.38 14.18 6.02
CA ALA A 143 -45.96 13.50 4.80
C ALA A 143 -46.55 14.09 3.51
N VAL A 144 -45.76 14.07 2.44
CA VAL A 144 -46.25 13.79 1.08
C VAL A 144 -45.20 12.94 0.34
N ALA A 145 -45.63 11.80 -0.19
CA ALA A 145 -44.80 10.82 -0.87
C ALA A 145 -44.52 11.17 -2.33
N SER A 146 -43.33 10.81 -2.81
CA SER A 146 -43.06 10.20 -4.12
C SER A 146 -41.59 9.79 -4.22
N ALA A 147 -41.34 8.49 -4.36
CA ALA A 147 -40.00 7.91 -4.53
C ALA A 147 -39.45 8.17 -5.95
N PRO A 148 -38.12 8.13 -6.10
CA PRO A 148 -37.59 7.26 -7.16
C PRO A 148 -36.41 6.39 -6.72
N VAL A 149 -36.49 5.13 -7.18
CA VAL A 149 -35.43 4.20 -7.60
C VAL A 149 -34.05 4.34 -6.93
N ALA A 150 -33.72 3.33 -6.12
CA ALA A 150 -32.39 3.10 -5.60
C ALA A 150 -31.36 2.91 -6.73
N PRO A 151 -30.20 3.61 -6.72
CA PRO A 151 -29.12 3.29 -7.63
C PRO A 151 -28.50 1.95 -7.25
N ALA A 152 -28.04 1.22 -8.28
CA ALA A 152 -27.38 -0.08 -8.18
C ALA A 152 -26.16 -0.04 -7.25
N PRO A 153 -25.71 -1.20 -6.71
CA PRO A 153 -24.53 -1.26 -5.86
C PRO A 153 -23.32 -0.75 -6.65
N GLN A 154 -22.77 0.38 -6.22
CA GLN A 154 -21.50 0.86 -6.75
C GLN A 154 -20.41 -0.14 -6.32
N GLU A 155 -19.72 -0.71 -7.31
CA GLU A 155 -18.49 -1.46 -7.07
C GLU A 155 -17.56 -0.63 -6.18
N ALA A 156 -16.99 -1.28 -5.16
CA ALA A 156 -16.00 -0.67 -4.29
C ALA A 156 -14.80 -0.23 -5.14
N GLY A 157 -14.76 1.05 -5.49
CA GLY A 157 -13.67 1.64 -6.27
C GLY A 157 -12.33 1.45 -5.57
N ASP A 158 -11.27 1.28 -6.36
CA ASP A 158 -9.88 1.28 -5.91
C ASP A 158 -9.64 2.46 -4.96
N PRO A 159 -9.13 2.23 -3.73
CA PRO A 159 -8.85 3.30 -2.77
C PRO A 159 -7.79 4.29 -3.28
N ASN A 160 -7.15 4.05 -4.43
CA ASN A 160 -6.26 4.98 -5.12
C ASN A 160 -6.86 5.57 -6.42
N ALA A 161 -8.12 5.28 -6.77
CA ALA A 161 -8.80 5.85 -7.92
C ALA A 161 -8.84 7.39 -7.87
N PHE A 162 -8.83 7.95 -6.65
CA PHE A 162 -8.82 9.39 -6.39
C PHE A 162 -7.60 10.12 -6.96
N ASN A 163 -6.46 9.44 -7.19
CA ASN A 163 -5.25 10.10 -7.66
C ASN A 163 -4.99 9.95 -9.17
N ARG A 164 -5.60 8.95 -9.82
CA ARG A 164 -5.31 8.65 -11.23
C ARG A 164 -6.28 9.31 -12.21
N LEU A 165 -7.48 9.63 -11.75
CA LEU A 165 -8.57 10.17 -12.57
C LEU A 165 -8.81 11.67 -12.37
N MET A 166 -8.09 12.32 -11.45
CA MET A 166 -8.20 13.77 -11.30
C MET A 166 -7.45 14.48 -12.43
N ALA A 167 -8.16 15.40 -13.09
CA ALA A 167 -7.56 16.31 -14.04
C ALA A 167 -6.39 17.04 -13.36
N ALA A 168 -5.28 17.22 -14.08
CA ALA A 168 -4.17 18.02 -13.58
C ALA A 168 -4.71 19.41 -13.18
N PRO A 169 -4.50 19.88 -11.94
CA PRO A 169 -5.10 21.13 -11.50
C PRO A 169 -4.63 22.28 -12.38
N SER A 170 -5.58 23.02 -12.97
CA SER A 170 -5.32 24.23 -13.77
C SER A 170 -4.95 25.46 -12.91
N GLY A 171 -4.84 25.29 -11.59
CA GLY A 171 -4.52 26.34 -10.64
C GLY A 171 -4.17 25.79 -9.25
N ARG A 172 -3.39 26.56 -8.48
CA ARG A 172 -2.96 26.17 -7.12
C ARG A 172 -4.12 26.33 -6.12
N ASN A 173 -4.37 25.32 -5.29
CA ASN A 173 -5.27 25.41 -4.13
C ASN A 173 -6.66 26.01 -4.47
N ARG A 174 -7.26 25.55 -5.58
CA ARG A 174 -8.56 26.03 -6.09
C ARG A 174 -9.64 25.92 -5.00
N PRO A 175 -10.67 26.79 -5.05
CA PRO A 175 -11.79 26.65 -4.13
C PRO A 175 -12.52 25.31 -4.34
N PRO A 176 -13.21 24.79 -3.32
CA PRO A 176 -13.88 23.48 -3.39
C PRO A 176 -14.85 23.32 -4.57
N SER A 177 -15.54 24.39 -4.98
CA SER A 177 -16.41 24.38 -6.16
C SER A 177 -15.69 24.14 -7.50
N GLU A 178 -14.36 24.16 -7.50
CA GLU A 178 -13.53 24.17 -8.69
C GLU A 178 -12.37 23.18 -8.63
N ASP A 179 -12.15 22.50 -7.51
CA ASP A 179 -10.97 21.65 -7.31
C ASP A 179 -11.06 20.29 -8.03
N GLY A 180 -12.22 19.95 -8.59
CA GLY A 180 -12.47 18.67 -9.26
C GLY A 180 -12.59 17.49 -8.29
N ILE A 181 -12.63 17.77 -6.98
CA ILE A 181 -12.79 16.81 -5.88
C ILE A 181 -14.21 16.88 -5.33
N HIS A 182 -14.73 18.09 -5.13
CA HIS A 182 -16.06 18.30 -4.56
C HIS A 182 -17.11 18.49 -5.66
N ASP A 183 -18.33 18.03 -5.39
CA ASP A 183 -19.47 18.29 -6.26
C ASP A 183 -19.84 19.79 -6.22
N PRO A 184 -19.69 20.53 -7.33
CA PRO A 184 -19.98 21.96 -7.35
C PRO A 184 -21.47 22.27 -7.19
N ALA A 185 -22.36 21.32 -7.48
CA ALA A 185 -23.81 21.49 -7.33
C ALA A 185 -24.29 21.28 -5.89
N SER A 186 -23.46 20.68 -5.03
CA SER A 186 -23.83 20.45 -3.63
C SER A 186 -23.88 21.78 -2.86
N PRO A 187 -24.98 22.07 -2.14
CA PRO A 187 -25.10 23.28 -1.32
C PRO A 187 -23.98 23.41 -0.27
N GLY A 188 -23.44 22.28 0.21
CA GLY A 188 -22.35 22.26 1.17
C GLY A 188 -21.02 22.76 0.62
N THR A 189 -20.78 22.61 -0.68
CA THR A 189 -19.50 22.96 -1.32
C THR A 189 -19.22 24.46 -1.26
N ALA A 190 -20.26 25.29 -1.40
CA ALA A 190 -20.14 26.74 -1.29
C ALA A 190 -19.86 27.23 0.15
N LEU A 191 -20.12 26.40 1.16
CA LEU A 191 -19.86 26.73 2.57
C LEU A 191 -18.41 26.45 2.98
N LEU A 192 -17.69 25.65 2.21
CA LEU A 192 -16.32 25.27 2.51
C LEU A 192 -15.35 26.43 2.26
N GLN A 193 -14.41 26.63 3.18
CA GLN A 193 -13.41 27.68 3.07
C GLN A 193 -12.44 27.41 1.92
N ALA A 194 -12.24 28.41 1.04
CA ALA A 194 -11.26 28.31 -0.02
C ALA A 194 -9.82 28.19 0.52
N PRO A 195 -9.05 27.15 0.17
CA PRO A 195 -7.74 26.88 0.78
C PRO A 195 -6.73 28.01 0.59
N LEU A 196 -6.74 28.69 -0.57
CA LEU A 196 -5.87 29.84 -0.82
C LEU A 196 -5.97 30.93 0.25
N ARG A 197 -7.18 31.20 0.76
CA ARG A 197 -7.37 32.22 1.80
C ARG A 197 -6.72 31.79 3.12
N SER A 198 -6.85 30.52 3.47
CA SER A 198 -6.27 29.97 4.71
C SER A 198 -4.75 29.86 4.64
N PHE A 199 -4.20 29.57 3.46
CA PHE A 199 -2.77 29.31 3.30
C PHE A 199 -1.92 30.57 3.07
N GLN A 200 -2.53 31.72 2.81
CA GLN A 200 -1.83 32.97 2.49
C GLN A 200 -0.80 33.41 3.55
N SER A 201 -1.08 33.16 4.83
CA SER A 201 -0.23 33.57 5.96
C SER A 201 0.80 32.50 6.36
N LEU A 202 0.75 31.31 5.75
CA LEU A 202 1.59 30.18 6.13
C LEU A 202 2.91 30.17 5.33
N PRO A 203 3.98 29.60 5.91
CA PRO A 203 5.25 29.39 5.20
C PRO A 203 5.05 28.62 3.89
N ARG A 204 5.69 29.09 2.82
CA ARG A 204 5.54 28.51 1.49
C ARG A 204 6.48 27.31 1.25
N SER A 205 6.03 26.41 0.40
CA SER A 205 6.80 25.31 -0.18
C SER A 205 6.62 25.30 -1.70
N ASN A 206 7.54 24.66 -2.42
CA ASN A 206 7.38 24.38 -3.85
C ASN A 206 6.72 23.01 -4.11
N LEU A 207 6.32 22.31 -3.05
CA LEU A 207 5.84 20.94 -3.07
C LEU A 207 4.38 20.86 -2.59
N GLY A 208 3.65 19.86 -3.09
CA GLY A 208 2.29 19.55 -2.66
C GLY A 208 1.34 20.75 -2.79
N ASN A 209 0.65 21.11 -1.71
CA ASN A 209 -0.27 22.24 -1.64
C ASN A 209 0.43 23.61 -1.44
N TYR A 210 1.74 23.69 -1.67
CA TYR A 210 2.56 24.89 -1.53
C TYR A 210 2.69 25.45 -0.11
N VAL A 211 2.33 24.65 0.90
CA VAL A 211 2.51 25.00 2.32
C VAL A 211 3.63 24.15 2.91
N ASN A 212 4.56 24.80 3.61
CA ASN A 212 5.52 24.11 4.43
C ASN A 212 4.94 23.90 5.84
N TRP A 213 4.24 22.79 6.02
CA TRP A 213 3.56 22.45 7.28
C TRP A 213 4.52 22.29 8.47
N GLY A 214 5.71 21.73 8.24
CA GLY A 214 6.74 21.62 9.28
C GLY A 214 7.23 22.99 9.76
N ALA A 215 7.47 23.92 8.84
CA ALA A 215 7.82 25.29 9.19
C ALA A 215 6.65 26.03 9.87
N ALA A 216 5.41 25.76 9.45
CA ALA A 216 4.21 26.36 10.05
C ALA A 216 4.06 25.97 11.53
N LEU A 217 4.28 24.69 11.87
CA LEU A 217 4.32 24.24 13.27
C LEU A 217 5.49 24.83 14.02
N GLY A 218 6.71 24.72 13.47
CA GLY A 218 7.93 25.18 14.15
C GLY A 218 7.90 26.68 14.48
N SER A 219 7.25 27.48 13.62
CA SER A 219 7.04 28.92 13.83
C SER A 219 5.75 29.25 14.60
N LYS A 220 5.01 28.26 15.10
CA LYS A 220 3.75 28.40 15.84
C LYS A 220 2.66 29.18 15.09
N ARG A 221 2.70 29.18 13.75
CA ARG A 221 1.66 29.75 12.88
C ARG A 221 0.37 28.95 12.92
N ILE A 222 0.49 27.68 13.29
CA ILE A 222 -0.60 26.75 13.56
C ILE A 222 -0.35 26.08 14.90
N GLN A 223 -1.45 25.75 15.60
CA GLN A 223 -1.42 25.09 16.90
C GLN A 223 -2.50 24.00 16.87
N PRO A 224 -2.19 22.83 16.27
CA PRO A 224 -3.14 21.74 16.21
C PRO A 224 -3.47 21.27 17.64
N ARG A 225 -4.73 20.88 17.84
CA ARG A 225 -5.12 20.16 19.05
C ARG A 225 -4.67 18.72 18.94
N TRP A 226 -4.23 18.16 20.06
CA TRP A 226 -3.79 16.76 20.14
C TRP A 226 -4.95 15.78 20.22
N ASP A 227 -6.02 16.18 20.90
CA ASP A 227 -7.24 15.41 20.98
C ASP A 227 -8.43 16.27 20.55
N VAL A 228 -9.40 15.64 19.89
CA VAL A 228 -10.60 16.32 19.39
C VAL A 228 -11.59 16.64 20.51
N ARG A 229 -11.56 15.87 21.61
CA ARG A 229 -12.46 15.94 22.77
C ARG A 229 -11.80 16.59 23.98
N ASP A 230 -10.53 16.31 24.23
CA ASP A 230 -9.78 16.90 25.35
C ASP A 230 -8.89 18.06 24.89
N PRO A 231 -9.28 19.32 25.17
CA PRO A 231 -8.47 20.49 24.82
C PRO A 231 -7.16 20.59 25.61
N LYS A 232 -6.99 19.82 26.69
CA LYS A 232 -5.80 19.84 27.55
C LYS A 232 -4.85 18.67 27.28
N ALA A 233 -5.22 17.75 26.40
CA ALA A 233 -4.36 16.65 26.01
C ALA A 233 -3.01 17.17 25.50
N GLN A 234 -1.92 16.57 25.97
CA GLN A 234 -0.56 16.91 25.58
C GLN A 234 0.03 15.79 24.73
N ALA A 235 0.78 16.16 23.70
CA ALA A 235 1.50 15.17 22.91
C ALA A 235 2.65 14.54 23.65
N THR A 236 2.90 13.29 23.30
CA THR A 236 4.21 12.66 23.45
C THR A 236 5.01 12.93 22.17
N VAL A 237 5.75 14.04 22.15
CA VAL A 237 6.69 14.33 21.05
C VAL A 237 8.03 13.70 21.36
N MET A 238 8.57 12.91 20.43
CA MET A 238 9.87 12.30 20.59
C MET A 238 10.91 12.99 19.70
N ASP A 239 11.90 13.61 20.31
CA ASP A 239 13.02 14.24 19.59
C ASP A 239 14.17 13.26 19.37
N LEU A 240 13.98 12.36 18.40
CA LEU A 240 14.97 11.35 18.03
C LEU A 240 15.07 11.20 16.51
N ASN A 241 16.29 11.31 15.99
CA ASN A 241 16.60 11.02 14.60
C ASN A 241 17.11 9.59 14.44
N ILE A 242 16.42 8.80 13.62
CA ILE A 242 16.92 7.51 13.16
C ILE A 242 17.66 7.73 11.85
N VAL A 243 18.90 7.30 11.79
CA VAL A 243 19.70 7.35 10.57
C VAL A 243 19.81 5.96 9.98
N ARG A 244 19.47 5.88 8.70
CA ARG A 244 19.58 4.67 7.89
C ARG A 244 20.71 4.86 6.89
N GLU A 245 21.78 4.11 7.12
CA GLU A 245 22.89 4.05 6.17
C GLU A 245 22.42 3.41 4.86
N VAL A 246 22.82 4.01 3.74
CA VAL A 246 22.52 3.50 2.40
C VAL A 246 23.80 3.11 1.68
N LYS A 247 23.72 2.07 0.85
CA LYS A 247 24.82 1.69 -0.06
C LYS A 247 24.78 2.59 -1.29
N GLY A 248 25.93 2.89 -1.90
CA GLY A 248 26.00 3.76 -3.08
C GLY A 248 26.42 5.20 -2.77
N SER A 249 26.37 6.06 -3.79
CA SER A 249 26.84 7.44 -3.71
C SER A 249 25.87 8.42 -3.02
N MET A 250 24.64 8.01 -2.74
CA MET A 250 23.63 8.85 -2.09
C MET A 250 23.95 9.05 -0.60
N HIS A 251 23.56 10.20 -0.06
CA HIS A 251 23.63 10.49 1.37
C HIS A 251 22.77 9.52 2.19
N ASP A 252 23.05 9.40 3.49
CA ASP A 252 22.25 8.58 4.39
C ASP A 252 20.88 9.20 4.65
N VAL A 253 19.91 8.33 4.88
CA VAL A 253 18.52 8.73 5.11
C VAL A 253 18.32 9.07 6.57
N VAL A 254 17.67 10.21 6.83
CA VAL A 254 17.29 10.62 8.19
C VAL A 254 15.78 10.55 8.34
N PHE A 255 15.33 9.84 9.37
CA PHE A 255 13.95 9.85 9.82
C PHE A 255 13.85 10.58 11.16
N PRO A 256 13.28 11.79 11.20
CA PRO A 256 13.17 12.52 12.44
C PRO A 256 11.81 12.27 13.11
N HIS A 257 11.80 11.67 14.29
CA HIS A 257 10.55 11.39 15.00
C HIS A 257 9.80 12.65 15.39
N LYS A 258 10.51 13.75 15.71
CA LYS A 258 9.91 15.00 16.18
C LYS A 258 8.83 15.49 15.23
N GLN A 259 9.17 15.71 13.96
CA GLN A 259 8.25 16.23 12.94
C GLN A 259 7.09 15.26 12.63
N HIS A 260 7.26 13.95 12.90
CA HIS A 260 6.20 12.97 12.69
C HIS A 260 5.26 12.90 13.91
N THR A 261 5.83 12.81 15.11
CA THR A 261 5.10 12.80 16.40
C THR A 261 4.48 14.16 16.74
N GLU A 262 4.85 15.21 16.00
CA GLU A 262 4.23 16.52 16.08
C GLU A 262 2.81 16.56 15.47
N TRP A 263 2.45 15.55 14.68
CA TRP A 263 1.15 15.45 14.01
C TRP A 263 0.46 14.10 14.21
N LEU A 264 1.25 13.06 14.45
CA LEU A 264 0.82 11.66 14.44
C LEU A 264 1.10 11.01 15.79
N ASP A 265 0.28 10.04 16.13
CA ASP A 265 0.48 9.19 17.28
C ASP A 265 1.42 8.02 16.93
N CYS A 266 2.08 7.46 17.94
CA CYS A 266 2.94 6.29 17.81
C CYS A 266 2.26 5.12 17.09
N SER A 267 0.96 4.92 17.35
CA SER A 267 0.14 3.86 16.76
C SER A 267 -0.09 4.01 15.26
N ASN A 268 0.06 5.22 14.70
CA ASN A 268 -0.01 5.41 13.25
C ASN A 268 1.15 4.70 12.52
N CYS A 269 2.25 4.43 13.22
CA CYS A 269 3.47 3.87 12.65
C CYS A 269 3.77 2.46 13.17
N HIS A 270 3.62 2.25 14.47
CA HIS A 270 4.04 1.03 15.15
C HIS A 270 2.86 0.17 15.62
N PRO A 271 2.98 -1.16 15.56
CA PRO A 271 4.08 -1.93 14.96
C PRO A 271 3.89 -2.21 13.46
N ALA A 272 2.76 -1.77 12.88
CA ALA A 272 2.29 -2.22 11.58
C ALA A 272 3.18 -1.79 10.40
N ILE A 273 3.58 -0.53 10.36
CA ILE A 273 4.44 -0.02 9.27
C ILE A 273 5.90 -0.26 9.64
N PHE A 274 6.26 0.07 10.88
CA PHE A 274 7.60 -0.10 11.41
C PHE A 274 7.56 -0.94 12.67
N THR A 275 8.48 -1.89 12.80
CA THR A 275 8.68 -2.61 14.06
C THR A 275 9.66 -1.81 14.92
N PRO A 276 9.36 -1.49 16.19
CA PRO A 276 10.22 -0.68 17.06
C PRO A 276 11.44 -1.47 17.57
N GLN A 277 12.23 -2.02 16.64
CA GLN A 277 13.39 -2.85 16.93
C GLN A 277 14.50 -2.51 15.93
N LYS A 278 15.74 -2.41 16.41
CA LYS A 278 16.90 -2.13 15.57
C LYS A 278 17.08 -3.24 14.53
N GLY A 279 17.21 -2.87 13.25
CA GLY A 279 17.49 -3.81 12.16
C GLY A 279 16.30 -4.64 11.67
N SER A 280 15.12 -4.57 12.31
CA SER A 280 13.94 -5.35 11.89
C SER A 280 13.21 -4.78 10.67
N ASN A 281 13.46 -3.51 10.34
CA ASN A 281 12.80 -2.82 9.24
C ASN A 281 13.61 -2.88 7.94
N GLN A 282 13.23 -3.80 7.05
CA GLN A 282 13.74 -3.83 5.69
C GLN A 282 13.00 -2.78 4.84
N ILE A 283 13.76 -1.76 4.43
CA ILE A 283 13.29 -0.62 3.63
C ILE A 283 14.14 -0.58 2.36
N SER A 284 13.47 -0.49 1.21
CA SER A 284 14.10 -0.28 -0.09
C SER A 284 13.32 0.78 -0.86
N MET A 285 13.97 1.43 -1.84
CA MET A 285 13.26 2.37 -2.71
C MET A 285 12.11 1.71 -3.48
N ALA A 286 12.27 0.44 -3.86
CA ALA A 286 11.19 -0.34 -4.45
C ALA A 286 9.99 -0.49 -3.50
N ALA A 287 10.23 -0.86 -2.23
CA ALA A 287 9.15 -0.96 -1.24
C ALA A 287 8.46 0.39 -1.01
N ILE A 288 9.22 1.49 -1.00
CA ILE A 288 8.68 2.86 -0.87
C ILE A 288 7.79 3.20 -2.06
N MET A 289 8.23 2.95 -3.30
CA MET A 289 7.43 3.18 -4.51
C MET A 289 6.16 2.33 -4.55
N LEU A 290 6.17 1.16 -3.90
CA LEU A 290 5.01 0.28 -3.76
C LEU A 290 4.06 0.69 -2.61
N GLY A 291 4.25 1.88 -2.04
CA GLY A 291 3.40 2.40 -0.96
C GLY A 291 3.64 1.73 0.39
N GLN A 292 4.81 1.14 0.61
CA GLN A 292 5.18 0.48 1.86
C GLN A 292 6.22 1.27 2.64
N LYS A 293 6.32 1.02 3.95
CA LYS A 293 7.27 1.71 4.85
C LYS A 293 7.08 3.23 4.72
N CYS A 294 8.10 3.98 4.36
CA CYS A 294 7.99 5.44 4.16
C CYS A 294 6.96 5.79 3.06
N GLY A 295 6.76 4.92 2.07
CA GLY A 295 5.80 5.12 0.98
C GLY A 295 4.32 5.05 1.40
N VAL A 296 4.02 4.61 2.63
CA VAL A 296 2.65 4.70 3.16
C VAL A 296 2.21 6.18 3.22
N CYS A 297 3.15 7.08 3.53
CA CYS A 297 2.88 8.50 3.70
C CYS A 297 3.48 9.39 2.60
N HIS A 298 4.74 9.17 2.21
CA HIS A 298 5.42 9.99 1.20
C HIS A 298 4.82 9.76 -0.19
N GLY A 299 4.47 10.85 -0.89
CA GLY A 299 3.76 10.82 -2.16
C GLY A 299 2.24 10.71 -2.05
N LYS A 300 1.69 10.59 -0.82
CA LYS A 300 0.25 10.61 -0.57
C LYS A 300 -0.15 11.79 0.32
N VAL A 301 0.38 11.81 1.54
CA VAL A 301 0.06 12.81 2.57
C VAL A 301 1.28 13.66 2.95
N ALA A 302 2.48 13.21 2.59
CA ALA A 302 3.73 13.95 2.75
C ALA A 302 4.34 14.28 1.38
N PHE A 303 5.49 14.96 1.39
CA PHE A 303 6.19 15.39 0.18
C PHE A 303 6.44 14.23 -0.81
N PRO A 304 6.53 14.53 -2.12
CA PRO A 304 6.66 13.50 -3.14
C PRO A 304 8.02 12.79 -3.07
N ILE A 305 8.03 11.48 -3.40
CA ILE A 305 9.22 10.62 -3.33
C ILE A 305 10.34 11.08 -4.29
N SER A 306 10.02 11.90 -5.29
CA SER A 306 11.00 12.53 -6.20
C SER A 306 11.97 13.49 -5.50
N GLU A 307 11.64 13.97 -4.30
CA GLU A 307 12.47 14.90 -3.53
C GLU A 307 13.56 14.16 -2.74
N CYS A 308 14.49 13.55 -3.46
CA CYS A 308 15.49 12.65 -2.89
C CYS A 308 16.24 13.27 -1.70
N ARG A 309 16.57 14.56 -1.76
CA ARG A 309 17.37 15.27 -0.75
C ARG A 309 16.65 15.48 0.58
N LEU A 310 15.32 15.44 0.60
CA LEU A 310 14.56 15.56 1.85
C LEU A 310 14.68 14.30 2.72
N CYS A 311 14.86 13.13 2.10
CA CYS A 311 15.15 11.89 2.79
C CYS A 311 16.66 11.72 3.02
N HIS A 312 17.44 11.87 1.95
CA HIS A 312 18.89 11.71 1.90
C HIS A 312 19.62 12.97 2.39
N ALA A 313 19.36 13.33 3.65
CA ALA A 313 19.77 14.60 4.23
C ALA A 313 21.11 14.55 4.98
N ARG A 314 21.57 13.36 5.42
CA ARG A 314 22.81 13.23 6.19
C ARG A 314 23.96 12.80 5.32
N GLN A 315 24.98 13.63 5.23
CA GLN A 315 26.19 13.26 4.52
C GLN A 315 26.82 12.00 5.10
N LYS A 316 27.30 11.13 4.21
CA LYS A 316 28.06 9.94 4.59
C LYS A 316 29.33 10.36 5.35
N SER A 317 29.74 9.53 6.30
CA SER A 317 30.99 9.76 7.03
C SER A 317 32.19 9.78 6.06
N ALA A 318 33.31 10.37 6.48
CA ALA A 318 34.51 10.41 5.65
C ALA A 318 35.00 8.99 5.35
N GLU A 319 34.97 8.11 6.34
CA GLU A 319 35.37 6.71 6.24
C GLU A 319 34.49 5.95 5.25
N ALA A 320 33.15 6.14 5.32
CA ALA A 320 32.22 5.51 4.40
C ALA A 320 32.42 5.98 2.94
N ARG A 321 32.75 7.27 2.74
CA ARG A 321 33.06 7.81 1.40
C ARG A 321 34.36 7.23 0.84
N ILE A 322 35.38 7.06 1.67
CA ILE A 322 36.66 6.45 1.27
C ILE A 322 36.45 4.98 0.89
N ALA A 323 35.72 4.21 1.71
CA ALA A 323 35.42 2.80 1.43
C ALA A 323 34.65 2.60 0.12
N GLU A 324 33.67 3.47 -0.16
CA GLU A 324 32.90 3.44 -1.41
C GLU A 324 33.81 3.74 -2.63
N ALA A 325 34.67 4.76 -2.54
CA ALA A 325 35.61 5.12 -3.62
C ALA A 325 36.60 3.99 -3.92
N GLN A 326 37.08 3.29 -2.88
CA GLN A 326 37.97 2.14 -3.03
C GLN A 326 37.27 0.95 -3.69
N SER A 327 35.98 0.74 -3.39
CA SER A 327 35.19 -0.34 -4.01
C SER A 327 34.84 -0.09 -5.48
N ALA A 328 34.74 1.17 -5.90
CA ALA A 328 34.43 1.56 -7.28
C ALA A 328 35.66 1.51 -8.23
N GLY A 329 36.88 1.58 -7.69
CA GLY A 329 38.14 1.60 -8.46
C GLY A 329 38.74 0.22 -8.78
N GLY A 330 38.10 -0.89 -8.37
CA GLY A 330 38.63 -2.25 -8.51
C GLY A 330 38.42 -2.92 -9.88
N GLY A 331 38.04 -2.17 -10.92
CA GLY A 331 37.99 -2.66 -12.30
C GLY A 331 39.39 -2.82 -12.86
N LYS A 332 39.94 -4.04 -12.82
CA LYS A 332 41.20 -4.42 -13.46
C LYS A 332 41.11 -4.12 -14.98
N PRO A 333 42.17 -3.57 -15.62
CA PRO A 333 42.23 -3.45 -17.09
C PRO A 333 42.20 -4.82 -17.77
#